data_AF-W4VBX7-F1
#
_entry.id   AF-W4VBX7-F1
#
_cell.length_a   1.000
_cell.length_b   1.000
_cell.length_c   1.000
_cell.angle_alpha   90.00
_cell.angle_beta   90.00
_cell.angle_gamma   90.00
#
_symmetry.space_group_name_H-M   'P 1'
#
loop_
_entity.id
_entity.type
_entity.pdbx_description
1 polymer ?
#
loop_
_entity_poly.entity_id
_entity_poly.type
_entity_poly.pdbx_seq_one_letter_code
_entity_poly.pdbx_strand_id
1 'polypeptide(L)'
;MQMAAGMKGKGLLVANDINSDRVKALVKNIELCGITNAIVTNESPDKLAKKFCGFFDRILVDAPCSGEGMFRKDEDAAKSWGKFKCDKCCSMQREILDSVDEMLKPGGYLVYSTCTFSPEENEGMISEFLDKHKNYDVLEIPKAYGIDNGRPEWWDNNKELLKTARVWPHKVKGEGHFVALLRKKGDRSTNEKGHVKNKDSNVNKLMEPFYKFVEENLNINIEGFFAVKGNNLYCLPEEPPDLSGIKVAKFGWYLGEILKGRFEPSHSFALSLKKEDIKNTVNFGADSIDVSKYLKGETLMLEGDPGYTGVLVDGYTLGWAKQTGIC
;
A
#
# COMPACT_ATOMS: atom_id res chain seq x y z
N MET A 1 3.93 1.02 -1.94
CA MET A 1 5.01 0.65 -0.99
C MET A 1 5.58 1.87 -0.28
N GLN A 2 5.99 2.92 -1.00
CA GLN A 2 6.55 4.14 -0.41
C GLN A 2 5.65 4.77 0.67
N MET A 3 4.32 4.81 0.45
CA MET A 3 3.36 5.27 1.46
C MET A 3 3.44 4.42 2.75
N ALA A 4 3.44 3.10 2.65
CA ALA A 4 3.53 2.21 3.80
C ALA A 4 4.84 2.41 4.58
N ALA A 5 5.96 2.57 3.88
CA ALA A 5 7.25 2.87 4.50
C ALA A 5 7.21 4.22 5.26
N GLY A 6 6.60 5.26 4.65
CA GLY A 6 6.39 6.56 5.31
C GLY A 6 5.48 6.48 6.54
N MET A 7 4.52 5.55 6.55
CA MET A 7 3.63 5.29 7.68
C MET A 7 4.27 4.46 8.79
N LYS A 8 5.41 3.80 8.52
CA LYS A 8 6.16 2.98 9.49
C LYS A 8 5.27 1.96 10.22
N GLY A 9 4.37 1.31 9.48
CA GLY A 9 3.44 0.29 10.01
C GLY A 9 2.31 0.83 10.90
N LYS A 10 2.13 2.15 11.00
CA LYS A 10 1.06 2.78 11.79
C LYS A 10 -0.13 3.19 10.93
N GLY A 11 -1.31 3.30 11.55
CA GLY A 11 -2.54 3.64 10.83
C GLY A 11 -2.94 2.56 9.83
N LEU A 12 -3.87 2.90 8.95
CA LEU A 12 -4.38 2.00 7.92
C LEU A 12 -4.01 2.48 6.51
N LEU A 13 -3.51 1.57 5.67
CA LEU A 13 -3.33 1.79 4.24
C LEU A 13 -4.37 0.97 3.46
N VAL A 14 -5.22 1.62 2.69
CA VAL A 14 -6.10 0.93 1.72
C VAL A 14 -5.51 1.12 0.33
N ALA A 15 -5.16 0.02 -0.33
CA ALA A 15 -4.60 0.00 -1.67
C ALA A 15 -5.62 -0.64 -2.63
N ASN A 16 -6.10 0.13 -3.60
CA ASN A 16 -7.10 -0.34 -4.56
C ASN A 16 -6.49 -0.46 -5.96
N ASP A 17 -6.79 -1.54 -6.66
CA ASP A 17 -6.60 -1.63 -8.11
C ASP A 17 -7.85 -2.29 -8.72
N ILE A 18 -8.47 -1.64 -9.70
CA ILE A 18 -9.67 -2.16 -10.38
C ILE A 18 -9.36 -3.39 -11.25
N ASN A 19 -8.12 -3.55 -11.72
CA ASN A 19 -7.71 -4.69 -12.54
C ASN A 19 -7.30 -5.88 -11.67
N SER A 20 -8.07 -6.96 -11.74
CA SER A 20 -7.85 -8.17 -10.94
C SER A 20 -6.51 -8.86 -11.19
N ASP A 21 -5.93 -8.73 -12.38
CA ASP A 21 -4.64 -9.34 -12.70
C ASP A 21 -3.49 -8.61 -12.00
N ARG A 22 -3.58 -7.27 -11.94
CA ARG A 22 -2.59 -6.44 -11.23
C ARG A 22 -2.68 -6.57 -9.72
N VAL A 23 -3.87 -6.85 -9.18
CA VAL A 23 -4.08 -7.07 -7.74
C VAL A 23 -3.19 -8.20 -7.21
N LYS A 24 -2.97 -9.28 -7.96
CA LYS A 24 -2.08 -10.37 -7.53
C LYS A 24 -0.64 -9.90 -7.33
N ALA A 25 -0.13 -9.11 -8.27
CA ALA A 25 1.20 -8.52 -8.18
C ALA A 25 1.30 -7.51 -7.03
N LEU A 26 0.25 -6.70 -6.83
CA LEU A 26 0.16 -5.76 -5.70
C LEU A 26 0.24 -6.49 -4.35
N VAL A 27 -0.59 -7.54 -4.17
CA VAL A 27 -0.59 -8.37 -2.95
C VAL A 27 0.79 -8.96 -2.69
N LYS A 28 1.41 -9.57 -3.72
CA LYS A 28 2.75 -10.14 -3.62
C LYS A 28 3.77 -9.09 -3.16
N ASN A 29 3.77 -7.91 -3.76
CA ASN A 29 4.74 -6.88 -3.38
C ASN A 29 4.48 -6.35 -1.95
N ILE A 30 3.22 -6.28 -1.49
CA ILE A 30 2.91 -5.89 -0.10
C ILE A 30 3.51 -6.89 0.88
N GLU A 31 3.36 -8.18 0.60
CA GLU A 31 3.90 -9.26 1.44
C GLU A 31 5.42 -9.28 1.43
N LEU A 32 6.03 -9.17 0.24
CA LEU A 32 7.49 -9.12 0.09
C LEU A 32 8.14 -7.92 0.80
N CYS A 33 7.44 -6.79 0.88
CA CYS A 33 7.90 -5.61 1.60
C CYS A 33 7.59 -5.64 3.11
N GLY A 34 7.01 -6.73 3.64
CA GLY A 34 6.69 -6.85 5.06
C GLY A 34 5.65 -5.82 5.55
N ILE A 35 4.75 -5.36 4.67
CA ILE A 35 3.77 -4.34 5.02
C ILE A 35 2.60 -4.99 5.79
N THR A 36 2.43 -4.58 7.05
CA THR A 36 1.49 -5.19 7.99
C THR A 36 0.15 -4.44 8.09
N ASN A 37 0.11 -3.17 7.68
CA ASN A 37 -1.02 -2.28 7.91
C ASN A 37 -1.88 -2.01 6.67
N ALA A 38 -1.86 -2.93 5.68
CA ALA A 38 -2.50 -2.72 4.39
C ALA A 38 -3.72 -3.64 4.14
N ILE A 39 -4.77 -3.06 3.57
CA ILE A 39 -5.90 -3.78 2.97
C ILE A 39 -5.85 -3.56 1.47
N VAL A 40 -5.93 -4.64 0.69
CA VAL A 40 -6.00 -4.57 -0.77
C VAL A 40 -7.43 -4.80 -1.23
N THR A 41 -7.98 -3.85 -1.96
CA THR A 41 -9.32 -3.95 -2.56
C THR A 41 -9.24 -4.04 -4.08
N ASN A 42 -10.28 -4.62 -4.67
CA ASN A 42 -10.44 -4.71 -6.12
C ASN A 42 -11.83 -4.20 -6.51
N GLU A 43 -12.02 -2.88 -6.45
CA GLU A 43 -13.30 -2.23 -6.71
C GLU A 43 -13.15 -0.95 -7.54
N SER A 44 -14.27 -0.49 -8.09
CA SER A 44 -14.37 0.82 -8.71
C SER A 44 -14.38 1.94 -7.65
N PRO A 45 -13.87 3.14 -7.98
CA PRO A 45 -13.86 4.28 -7.05
C PRO A 45 -15.24 4.64 -6.48
N ASP A 46 -16.30 4.56 -7.28
CA ASP A 46 -17.67 4.91 -6.85
C ASP A 46 -18.20 3.97 -5.75
N LYS A 47 -17.85 2.69 -5.82
CA LYS A 47 -18.22 1.72 -4.77
C LYS A 47 -17.44 1.96 -3.50
N LEU A 48 -16.16 2.32 -3.62
CA LEU A 48 -15.34 2.70 -2.47
C LEU A 48 -15.90 3.97 -1.82
N ALA A 49 -16.29 4.98 -2.60
CA ALA A 49 -16.86 6.21 -2.08
C ALA A 49 -18.11 5.99 -1.22
N LYS A 50 -19.01 5.11 -1.65
CA LYS A 50 -20.19 4.70 -0.87
C LYS A 50 -19.87 4.08 0.49
N LYS A 51 -18.69 3.46 0.65
CA LYS A 51 -18.25 2.81 1.89
C LYS A 51 -17.30 3.66 2.73
N PHE A 52 -16.51 4.51 2.08
CA PHE A 52 -15.43 5.28 2.69
C PHE A 52 -15.70 6.79 2.69
N CYS A 53 -16.97 7.19 2.70
CA CYS A 53 -17.35 8.61 2.76
C CYS A 53 -16.72 9.31 3.97
N GLY A 54 -15.93 10.35 3.71
CA GLY A 54 -15.19 11.11 4.72
C GLY A 54 -14.27 10.25 5.59
N PHE A 55 -13.67 9.18 5.04
CA PHE A 55 -12.88 8.22 5.82
C PHE A 55 -11.37 8.51 5.80
N PHE A 56 -10.81 8.96 4.67
CA PHE A 56 -9.37 9.04 4.53
C PHE A 56 -8.81 10.41 4.90
N ASP A 57 -7.72 10.41 5.65
CA ASP A 57 -6.95 11.62 5.96
C ASP A 57 -6.05 12.07 4.79
N ARG A 58 -5.66 11.11 3.94
CA ARG A 58 -4.80 11.30 2.79
C ARG A 58 -5.19 10.33 1.68
N ILE A 59 -5.28 10.81 0.45
CA ILE A 59 -5.51 9.99 -0.75
C ILE A 59 -4.44 10.33 -1.79
N LEU A 60 -3.88 9.29 -2.42
CA LEU A 60 -3.05 9.40 -3.61
C LEU A 60 -3.81 8.82 -4.79
N VAL A 61 -3.99 9.61 -5.83
CA VAL A 61 -4.52 9.21 -7.12
C VAL A 61 -3.37 9.24 -8.12
N ASP A 62 -2.82 8.07 -8.42
CA ASP A 62 -1.98 7.88 -9.60
C ASP A 62 -2.89 7.46 -10.76
N ALA A 63 -3.24 8.43 -11.59
CA ALA A 63 -4.40 8.30 -12.47
C ALA A 63 -4.06 7.54 -13.76
N PRO A 64 -5.00 6.72 -14.29
CA PRO A 64 -4.85 6.18 -15.64
C PRO A 64 -4.80 7.36 -16.63
N CYS A 65 -3.74 7.42 -17.42
CA CYS A 65 -3.49 8.52 -18.35
C CYS A 65 -3.00 8.01 -19.71
N SER A 66 -2.85 8.91 -20.68
CA SER A 66 -2.33 8.58 -22.02
C SER A 66 -0.88 8.06 -22.03
N GLY A 67 -0.14 8.26 -20.93
CA GLY A 67 1.14 7.59 -20.68
C GLY A 67 2.31 8.07 -21.54
N GLU A 68 2.29 9.32 -22.02
CA GLU A 68 3.32 9.88 -22.90
C GLU A 68 4.73 9.83 -22.29
N GLY A 69 4.85 9.91 -20.96
CA GLY A 69 6.12 9.74 -20.26
C GLY A 69 6.72 8.35 -20.42
N MET A 70 5.92 7.33 -20.71
CA MET A 70 6.40 5.95 -20.88
C MET A 70 7.01 5.68 -22.26
N PHE A 71 6.86 6.58 -23.23
CA PHE A 71 7.32 6.37 -24.62
C PHE A 71 8.82 6.07 -24.72
N ARG A 72 9.63 6.62 -23.83
CA ARG A 72 11.08 6.36 -23.81
C ARG A 72 11.44 4.95 -23.33
N LYS A 73 10.57 4.32 -22.53
CA LYS A 73 10.78 2.99 -21.94
C LYS A 73 10.05 1.87 -22.67
N ASP A 74 8.93 2.19 -23.32
CA ASP A 74 8.03 1.23 -23.92
C ASP A 74 7.55 1.72 -25.30
N GLU A 75 8.10 1.13 -26.36
CA GLU A 75 7.70 1.45 -27.74
C GLU A 75 6.24 1.08 -28.03
N ASP A 76 5.68 0.10 -27.32
CA ASP A 76 4.28 -0.29 -27.49
C ASP A 76 3.33 0.68 -26.80
N ALA A 77 3.79 1.43 -25.79
CA ALA A 77 3.05 2.56 -25.23
C ALA A 77 2.85 3.67 -26.28
N ALA A 78 3.88 3.97 -27.08
CA ALA A 78 3.79 4.94 -28.18
C ALA A 78 2.79 4.50 -29.26
N LYS A 79 2.83 3.21 -29.64
CA LYS A 79 1.85 2.62 -30.60
C LYS A 79 0.42 2.59 -30.04
N SER A 80 0.28 2.45 -28.72
CA SER A 80 -1.00 2.33 -28.04
C SER A 80 -1.60 3.67 -27.59
N TRP A 81 -0.90 4.79 -27.77
CA TRP A 81 -1.42 6.13 -27.46
C TRP A 81 -2.77 6.40 -28.17
N GLY A 82 -2.94 5.91 -29.40
CA GLY A 82 -4.22 5.97 -30.12
C GLY A 82 -5.39 5.20 -29.46
N LYS A 83 -5.12 4.23 -28.57
CA LYS A 83 -6.12 3.47 -27.80
C LYS A 83 -6.49 4.14 -26.47
N PHE A 84 -5.58 4.90 -25.87
CA PHE A 84 -5.79 5.70 -24.67
C PHE A 84 -5.89 7.18 -25.04
N LYS A 85 -6.90 7.52 -25.86
CA LYS A 85 -7.16 8.91 -26.24
C LYS A 85 -7.36 9.75 -24.98
N CYS A 86 -6.72 10.91 -24.96
CA CYS A 86 -6.80 11.92 -23.90
C CYS A 86 -8.24 12.07 -23.34
N ASP A 87 -9.25 12.23 -24.19
CA ASP A 87 -10.65 12.38 -23.79
C ASP A 87 -11.17 11.25 -22.87
N LYS A 88 -10.80 9.99 -23.16
CA LYS A 88 -11.21 8.84 -22.36
C LYS A 88 -10.52 8.84 -21.00
N CYS A 89 -9.22 9.16 -20.99
CA CYS A 89 -8.45 9.28 -19.76
C CYS A 89 -8.99 10.43 -18.90
N CYS A 90 -9.26 11.60 -19.47
CA CYS A 90 -9.90 12.73 -18.79
C CYS A 90 -11.26 12.32 -18.18
N SER A 91 -12.11 11.59 -18.91
CA SER A 91 -13.40 11.11 -18.37
C SER A 91 -13.20 10.23 -17.14
N MET A 92 -12.29 9.25 -17.21
CA MET A 92 -12.00 8.37 -16.08
C MET A 92 -11.39 9.14 -14.90
N GLN A 93 -10.49 10.09 -15.17
CA GLN A 93 -9.85 10.93 -14.16
C GLN A 93 -10.88 11.79 -13.41
N ARG A 94 -11.87 12.38 -14.11
CA ARG A 94 -12.98 13.10 -13.48
C ARG A 94 -13.78 12.22 -12.53
N GLU A 95 -14.19 11.03 -13.00
CA GLU A 95 -14.97 10.08 -12.19
C GLU A 95 -14.22 9.63 -10.93
N ILE A 96 -12.90 9.39 -11.06
CA ILE A 96 -12.03 9.06 -9.93
C ILE A 96 -11.98 10.23 -8.94
N LEU A 97 -11.74 11.45 -9.43
CA LEU A 97 -11.62 12.64 -8.57
C LEU A 97 -12.92 12.98 -7.85
N ASP A 98 -14.08 12.79 -8.49
CA ASP A 98 -15.39 12.94 -7.85
C ASP A 98 -15.56 11.97 -6.68
N SER A 99 -15.20 10.69 -6.89
CA SER A 99 -15.22 9.69 -5.81
C SER A 99 -14.27 10.04 -4.67
N VAL A 100 -13.14 10.68 -4.99
CA VAL A 100 -12.15 11.10 -4.01
C VAL A 100 -12.64 12.26 -3.15
N ASP A 101 -13.38 13.21 -3.70
CA ASP A 101 -14.01 14.27 -2.90
C ASP A 101 -14.91 13.67 -1.80
N GLU A 102 -15.75 12.69 -2.16
CA GLU A 102 -16.62 12.00 -1.20
C GLU A 102 -15.82 11.27 -0.12
N MET A 103 -14.70 10.64 -0.48
CA MET A 103 -13.89 9.82 0.42
C MET A 103 -12.96 10.61 1.35
N LEU A 104 -12.57 11.83 0.96
CA LEU A 104 -11.58 12.62 1.69
C LEU A 104 -12.22 13.39 2.85
N LYS A 105 -11.65 13.24 4.05
CA LYS A 105 -12.03 14.03 5.22
C LYS A 105 -11.83 15.54 4.99
N PRO A 106 -12.65 16.41 5.62
CA PRO A 106 -12.28 17.82 5.80
C PRO A 106 -10.89 17.95 6.44
N GLY A 107 -10.07 18.84 5.91
CA GLY A 107 -8.66 18.98 6.29
C GLY A 107 -7.73 17.89 5.76
N GLY A 108 -8.25 16.94 4.98
CA GLY A 108 -7.49 15.87 4.33
C GLY A 108 -6.69 16.35 3.12
N TYR A 109 -5.73 15.52 2.69
CA TYR A 109 -4.82 15.82 1.58
C TYR A 109 -5.05 14.89 0.40
N LEU A 110 -5.08 15.44 -0.81
CA LEU A 110 -5.13 14.73 -2.06
C LEU A 110 -3.84 14.99 -2.83
N VAL A 111 -3.15 13.92 -3.24
CA VAL A 111 -2.13 14.00 -4.29
C VAL A 111 -2.72 13.42 -5.56
N TYR A 112 -2.73 14.21 -6.63
CA TYR A 112 -3.04 13.76 -7.98
C TYR A 112 -1.75 13.68 -8.79
N SER A 113 -1.53 12.58 -9.49
CA SER A 113 -0.38 12.41 -10.39
C SER A 113 -0.75 11.71 -11.69
N THR A 114 0.02 12.03 -12.73
CA THR A 114 -0.01 11.34 -14.02
C THR A 114 1.41 11.15 -14.54
N CYS A 115 1.58 10.20 -15.47
CA CYS A 115 2.80 10.02 -16.26
C CYS A 115 2.63 10.50 -17.71
N THR A 116 1.81 11.53 -17.94
CA THR A 116 1.59 12.14 -19.26
C THR A 116 1.93 13.63 -19.28
N PHE A 117 2.17 14.19 -20.47
CA PHE A 117 2.48 15.61 -20.63
C PHE A 117 1.25 16.45 -21.02
N SER A 118 0.20 15.83 -21.58
CA SER A 118 -1.09 16.46 -21.94
C SER A 118 -1.58 17.50 -20.91
N PRO A 119 -1.82 18.76 -21.30
CA PRO A 119 -2.41 19.76 -20.41
C PRO A 119 -3.84 19.42 -19.95
N GLU A 120 -4.64 18.77 -20.80
CA GLU A 120 -6.02 18.39 -20.50
C GLU A 120 -6.09 17.41 -19.32
N GLU A 121 -5.20 16.42 -19.28
CA GLU A 121 -5.09 15.46 -18.20
C GLU A 121 -4.41 16.04 -16.95
N ASN A 122 -3.78 17.21 -17.05
CA ASN A 122 -2.95 17.79 -15.99
C ASN A 122 -3.56 19.09 -15.46
N GLU A 123 -3.15 20.25 -15.96
CA GLU A 123 -3.70 21.55 -15.55
C GLU A 123 -5.21 21.64 -15.73
N GLY A 124 -5.72 21.13 -16.84
CA GLY A 124 -7.15 21.11 -17.12
C GLY A 124 -7.93 20.31 -16.09
N MET A 125 -7.45 19.11 -15.76
CA MET A 125 -8.05 18.26 -14.73
C MET A 125 -8.08 18.94 -13.35
N ILE A 126 -6.97 19.57 -12.95
CA ILE A 126 -6.91 20.28 -11.67
C ILE A 126 -7.83 21.49 -11.66
N SER A 127 -7.89 22.27 -12.75
CA SER A 127 -8.75 23.45 -12.79
C SER A 127 -10.23 23.08 -12.80
N GLU A 128 -10.63 22.10 -13.61
CA GLU A 128 -12.00 21.57 -13.62
C GLU A 128 -12.41 21.04 -12.25
N PHE A 129 -11.51 20.31 -11.56
CA PHE A 129 -11.78 19.82 -10.21
C PHE A 129 -11.99 20.97 -9.22
N LEU A 130 -11.13 21.99 -9.22
CA LEU A 130 -11.28 23.18 -8.37
C LEU A 130 -12.55 23.97 -8.70
N ASP A 131 -12.99 23.95 -9.96
CA ASP A 131 -14.20 24.61 -10.38
C ASP A 131 -15.47 23.92 -9.90
N LYS A 132 -15.47 22.60 -9.92
CA LYS A 132 -16.57 21.80 -9.39
C LYS A 132 -16.59 21.77 -7.86
N HIS A 133 -15.41 21.68 -7.23
CA HIS A 133 -15.22 21.47 -5.80
C HIS A 133 -14.52 22.67 -5.16
N LYS A 134 -15.28 23.72 -4.84
CA LYS A 134 -14.77 25.02 -4.33
C LYS A 134 -14.12 24.97 -2.94
N ASN A 135 -14.17 23.83 -2.28
CA ASN A 135 -13.66 23.56 -0.93
C ASN A 135 -12.22 23.03 -0.94
N TYR A 136 -11.41 23.31 -1.95
CA TYR A 136 -10.01 22.89 -2.01
C TYR A 136 -9.04 24.07 -2.16
N ASP A 137 -7.83 23.89 -1.64
CA ASP A 137 -6.68 24.75 -1.90
C ASP A 137 -5.57 23.93 -2.55
N VAL A 138 -4.92 24.48 -3.58
CA VAL A 138 -3.67 23.90 -4.12
C VAL A 138 -2.52 24.33 -3.23
N LEU A 139 -1.72 23.36 -2.80
CA LEU A 139 -0.56 23.58 -1.96
C LEU A 139 0.72 23.54 -2.79
N GLU A 140 1.68 24.36 -2.38
CA GLU A 140 3.01 24.41 -2.99
C GLU A 140 3.74 23.09 -2.78
N ILE A 141 4.25 22.52 -3.87
CA ILE A 141 5.16 21.38 -3.84
C ILE A 141 6.61 21.92 -3.91
N PRO A 142 7.55 21.42 -3.09
CA PRO A 142 8.95 21.80 -3.22
C PRO A 142 9.52 21.44 -4.61
N LYS A 143 9.91 22.47 -5.37
CA LYS A 143 10.47 22.34 -6.72
C LYS A 143 11.98 22.36 -6.67
N ALA A 144 12.55 21.24 -6.24
CA ALA A 144 13.99 21.03 -6.20
C ALA A 144 14.46 20.22 -7.42
N TYR A 145 15.76 20.26 -7.71
CA TYR A 145 16.42 19.37 -8.66
C TYR A 145 15.86 19.39 -10.10
N GLY A 146 15.39 20.55 -10.58
CA GLY A 146 14.92 20.71 -11.96
C GLY A 146 13.43 20.40 -12.18
N ILE A 147 12.65 20.21 -11.12
CA ILE A 147 11.19 20.18 -11.17
C ILE A 147 10.68 21.59 -11.51
N ASP A 148 9.79 21.68 -12.51
CA ASP A 148 9.17 22.93 -12.96
C ASP A 148 7.79 23.13 -12.29
N ASN A 149 7.29 24.37 -12.34
CA ASN A 149 5.87 24.67 -12.10
C ASN A 149 4.96 24.01 -13.15
N GLY A 150 3.68 23.88 -12.81
CA GLY A 150 2.61 23.80 -13.80
C GLY A 150 2.50 25.07 -14.65
N ARG A 151 1.69 25.00 -15.69
CA ARG A 151 1.59 26.00 -16.76
C ARG A 151 0.17 26.56 -16.83
N PRO A 152 -0.19 27.56 -16.00
CA PRO A 152 -1.51 28.17 -16.02
C PRO A 152 -1.97 28.60 -17.42
N GLU A 153 -1.03 29.08 -18.24
CA GLU A 153 -1.26 29.55 -19.61
C GLU A 153 -1.70 28.45 -20.59
N TRP A 154 -1.60 27.16 -20.20
CA TRP A 154 -2.03 26.03 -21.02
C TRP A 154 -3.51 25.69 -20.86
N TRP A 155 -4.22 26.32 -19.91
CA TRP A 155 -5.64 26.08 -19.69
C TRP A 155 -6.45 27.37 -19.56
N ASP A 156 -6.44 28.01 -18.39
CA ASP A 156 -7.34 29.12 -18.04
C ASP A 156 -6.65 30.29 -17.32
N ASN A 157 -5.31 30.29 -17.26
CA ASN A 157 -4.49 31.25 -16.54
C ASN A 157 -4.73 31.30 -15.02
N ASN A 158 -5.31 30.25 -14.42
CA ASN A 158 -5.45 30.14 -12.98
C ASN A 158 -4.08 30.03 -12.31
N LYS A 159 -3.68 31.07 -11.57
CA LYS A 159 -2.36 31.16 -10.93
C LYS A 159 -2.11 30.07 -9.88
N GLU A 160 -3.15 29.43 -9.34
CA GLU A 160 -3.00 28.30 -8.43
C GLU A 160 -2.27 27.12 -9.11
N LEU A 161 -2.38 27.00 -10.43
CA LEU A 161 -1.69 25.96 -11.21
C LEU A 161 -0.16 26.12 -11.20
N LEU A 162 0.39 27.29 -10.82
CA LEU A 162 1.83 27.44 -10.61
C LEU A 162 2.36 26.55 -9.47
N LYS A 163 1.49 26.17 -8.52
CA LYS A 163 1.86 25.36 -7.34
C LYS A 163 1.98 23.88 -7.66
N THR A 164 1.42 23.43 -8.79
CA THR A 164 1.61 22.06 -9.29
C THR A 164 3.03 21.89 -9.85
N ALA A 165 3.43 20.64 -10.03
CA ALA A 165 4.79 20.29 -10.43
C ALA A 165 4.79 19.51 -11.74
N ARG A 166 5.68 19.89 -12.66
CA ARG A 166 6.01 19.15 -13.87
C ARG A 166 7.44 18.66 -13.83
N VAL A 167 7.59 17.38 -14.13
CA VAL A 167 8.86 16.69 -14.21
C VAL A 167 9.14 16.42 -15.68
N TRP A 168 10.23 16.97 -16.21
CA TRP A 168 10.56 16.86 -17.63
C TRP A 168 11.80 15.99 -17.86
N PRO A 169 11.77 15.04 -18.82
CA PRO A 169 12.90 14.15 -19.08
C PRO A 169 14.16 14.86 -19.58
N HIS A 170 14.04 16.06 -20.14
CA HIS A 170 15.16 16.89 -20.58
C HIS A 170 15.75 17.78 -19.47
N LYS A 171 15.08 17.88 -18.31
CA LYS A 171 15.55 18.67 -17.16
C LYS A 171 16.03 17.80 -16.01
N VAL A 172 15.43 16.62 -15.84
CA VAL A 172 15.76 15.69 -14.77
C VAL A 172 16.00 14.28 -15.31
N LYS A 173 16.79 13.50 -14.58
CA LYS A 173 16.94 12.06 -14.85
C LYS A 173 15.67 11.31 -14.43
N GLY A 174 14.68 11.28 -15.31
CA GLY A 174 13.38 10.63 -15.11
C GLY A 174 12.58 10.59 -16.41
N GLU A 175 11.48 9.85 -16.44
CA GLU A 175 10.63 9.71 -17.64
C GLU A 175 9.78 10.95 -17.92
N GLY A 176 9.17 11.47 -16.86
CA GLY A 176 8.27 12.61 -16.91
C GLY A 176 6.99 12.33 -16.12
N HIS A 177 6.50 13.32 -15.39
CA HIS A 177 5.34 13.22 -14.50
C HIS A 177 4.72 14.60 -14.27
N PHE A 178 3.44 14.61 -13.92
CA PHE A 178 2.75 15.75 -13.33
C PHE A 178 2.29 15.40 -11.92
N VAL A 179 2.34 16.37 -11.00
CA VAL A 179 1.86 16.21 -9.63
C VAL A 179 1.16 17.47 -9.13
N ALA A 180 0.00 17.31 -8.51
CA ALA A 180 -0.69 18.36 -7.76
C ALA A 180 -0.99 17.89 -6.32
N LEU A 181 -0.75 18.76 -5.35
CA LEU A 181 -1.10 18.54 -3.95
C LEU A 181 -2.25 19.48 -3.58
N LEU A 182 -3.38 18.92 -3.18
CA LEU A 182 -4.56 19.66 -2.78
C LEU A 182 -4.91 19.36 -1.32
N ARG A 183 -5.51 20.33 -0.64
CA ARG A 183 -6.07 20.17 0.71
C ARG A 183 -7.55 20.53 0.71
N LYS A 184 -8.38 19.63 1.24
CA LYS A 184 -9.80 19.91 1.46
C LYS A 184 -9.96 20.85 2.64
N LYS A 185 -10.71 21.93 2.47
CA LYS A 185 -11.05 22.90 3.51
C LYS A 185 -11.92 22.26 4.59
N GLY A 186 -11.91 22.88 5.76
CA GLY A 186 -12.62 22.42 6.95
C GLY A 186 -11.69 21.79 7.98
N ASP A 187 -12.18 21.74 9.21
CA ASP A 187 -11.42 21.22 10.34
C ASP A 187 -11.55 19.70 10.41
N ARG A 188 -10.45 19.04 10.79
CA ARG A 188 -10.48 17.62 11.10
C ARG A 188 -11.34 17.44 12.34
N SER A 189 -12.48 16.77 12.20
CA SER A 189 -13.21 16.29 13.36
C SER A 189 -12.36 15.20 14.03
N THR A 190 -11.96 15.45 15.28
CA THR A 190 -11.35 14.44 16.16
C THR A 190 -12.46 13.55 16.69
N ASN A 191 -13.14 12.81 15.81
CA ASN A 191 -13.94 11.69 16.26
C ASN A 191 -12.97 10.53 16.54
N GLU A 192 -12.32 10.60 17.70
CA GLU A 192 -11.67 9.45 18.32
C GLU A 192 -12.75 8.40 18.59
N LYS A 193 -13.00 7.51 17.62
CA LYS A 193 -13.73 6.29 17.91
C LYS A 193 -12.82 5.45 18.79
N GLY A 194 -13.12 5.43 20.09
CA GLY A 194 -12.42 4.62 21.08
C GLY A 194 -12.32 3.17 20.60
N HIS A 195 -11.13 2.62 20.70
CA HIS A 195 -10.85 1.23 20.35
C HIS A 195 -11.79 0.30 21.14
N VAL A 196 -12.71 -0.35 20.43
CA VAL A 196 -13.45 -1.47 21.01
C VAL A 196 -12.50 -2.66 21.00
N LYS A 197 -11.85 -2.91 22.14
CA LYS A 197 -11.16 -4.19 22.35
C LYS A 197 -12.21 -5.28 22.17
N ASN A 198 -12.07 -6.08 21.11
CA ASN A 198 -12.88 -7.28 20.91
C ASN A 198 -12.60 -8.23 22.08
N LYS A 199 -13.46 -8.19 23.11
CA LYS A 199 -13.41 -9.04 24.30
C LYS A 199 -14.34 -10.24 24.12
N ASP A 200 -14.25 -10.92 22.98
CA ASP A 200 -14.98 -12.19 22.82
C ASP A 200 -14.13 -13.33 23.38
N SER A 201 -14.59 -13.94 24.48
CA SER A 201 -13.90 -15.02 25.18
C SER A 201 -13.64 -16.24 24.30
N ASN A 202 -14.44 -16.44 23.25
CA ASN A 202 -14.25 -17.54 22.30
C ASN A 202 -13.08 -17.29 21.34
N VAL A 203 -12.83 -16.03 20.98
CA VAL A 203 -11.67 -15.65 20.14
C VAL A 203 -10.37 -15.87 20.93
N ASN A 204 -10.34 -15.52 22.22
CA ASN A 204 -9.14 -15.73 23.04
C ASN A 204 -8.72 -17.21 23.13
N LYS A 205 -9.67 -18.16 23.26
CA LYS A 205 -9.36 -19.60 23.26
C LYS A 205 -8.84 -20.09 21.91
N LEU A 206 -9.41 -19.59 20.81
CA LEU A 206 -8.92 -19.93 19.46
C LEU A 206 -7.48 -19.44 19.24
N MET A 207 -7.07 -18.40 19.97
CA MET A 207 -5.76 -17.76 19.83
C MET A 207 -4.66 -18.33 20.72
N GLU A 208 -4.97 -19.23 21.65
CA GLU A 208 -3.96 -19.86 22.51
C GLU A 208 -2.76 -20.45 21.74
N PRO A 209 -2.94 -21.19 20.62
CA PRO A 209 -1.80 -21.71 19.86
C PRO A 209 -0.89 -20.63 19.28
N PHE A 210 -1.46 -19.49 18.91
CA PHE A 210 -0.71 -18.34 18.41
C PHE A 210 0.06 -17.65 19.53
N TYR A 211 -0.57 -17.39 20.67
CA TYR A 211 0.12 -16.78 21.81
C TYR A 211 1.27 -17.65 22.31
N LYS A 212 1.07 -18.97 22.35
CA LYS A 212 2.14 -19.92 22.65
C LYS A 212 3.28 -19.84 21.64
N PHE A 213 2.98 -19.77 20.34
CA PHE A 213 4.01 -19.58 19.31
C PHE A 213 4.80 -18.28 19.53
N VAL A 214 4.12 -17.17 19.82
CA VAL A 214 4.76 -15.87 20.09
C VAL A 214 5.68 -15.98 21.31
N GLU A 215 5.21 -16.54 22.42
CA GLU A 215 6.00 -16.74 23.63
C GLU A 215 7.21 -17.64 23.39
N GLU A 216 7.09 -18.70 22.61
CA GLU A 216 8.17 -19.66 22.37
C GLU A 216 9.21 -19.13 21.37
N ASN A 217 8.83 -18.31 20.39
CA ASN A 217 9.67 -18.02 19.23
C ASN A 217 10.03 -16.53 19.03
N LEU A 218 9.33 -15.59 19.69
CA LEU A 218 9.53 -14.15 19.49
C LEU A 218 9.95 -13.41 20.76
N ASN A 219 10.73 -12.36 20.60
CA ASN A 219 11.12 -11.42 21.65
C ASN A 219 10.13 -10.26 21.82
N ILE A 220 9.09 -10.22 20.99
CA ILE A 220 8.07 -9.18 20.96
C ILE A 220 6.68 -9.79 21.09
N ASN A 221 5.75 -9.00 21.61
CA ASN A 221 4.33 -9.30 21.51
C ASN A 221 3.76 -8.72 20.22
N ILE A 222 2.78 -9.41 19.65
CA ILE A 222 2.00 -8.90 18.52
C ILE A 222 0.72 -8.28 19.06
N GLU A 223 0.55 -6.99 18.81
CA GLU A 223 -0.61 -6.21 19.23
C GLU A 223 -1.39 -5.70 18.01
N GLY A 224 -2.71 -5.57 18.18
CA GLY A 224 -3.58 -5.04 17.14
C GLY A 224 -4.97 -5.66 17.19
N PHE A 225 -5.73 -5.40 16.13
CA PHE A 225 -7.00 -6.04 15.84
C PHE A 225 -6.75 -7.38 15.14
N PHE A 226 -7.08 -8.48 15.82
CA PHE A 226 -7.01 -9.82 15.26
C PHE A 226 -8.31 -10.19 14.56
N ALA A 227 -8.20 -10.80 13.39
CA ALA A 227 -9.32 -11.36 12.64
C ALA A 227 -9.01 -12.80 12.23
N VAL A 228 -9.99 -13.68 12.44
CA VAL A 228 -9.89 -15.08 12.00
C VAL A 228 -10.89 -15.31 10.86
N LYS A 229 -10.41 -15.89 9.76
CA LYS A 229 -11.24 -16.31 8.62
C LYS A 229 -10.94 -17.76 8.28
N GLY A 230 -11.85 -18.67 8.62
CA GLY A 230 -11.55 -20.10 8.60
C GLY A 230 -10.46 -20.41 9.62
N ASN A 231 -9.33 -20.96 9.17
CA ASN A 231 -8.16 -21.21 10.01
C ASN A 231 -7.13 -20.07 9.96
N ASN A 232 -7.31 -19.09 9.07
CA ASN A 232 -6.32 -18.07 8.80
C ASN A 232 -6.43 -16.94 9.81
N LEU A 233 -5.28 -16.56 10.38
CA LEU A 233 -5.14 -15.48 11.33
C LEU A 233 -4.55 -14.23 10.66
N TYR A 234 -5.21 -13.09 10.87
CA TYR A 234 -4.76 -11.79 10.40
C TYR A 234 -4.66 -10.80 11.54
N CYS A 235 -3.81 -9.78 11.38
CA CYS A 235 -3.69 -8.67 12.30
C CYS A 235 -3.65 -7.32 11.56
N LEU A 236 -4.27 -6.30 12.14
CA LEU A 236 -4.17 -4.91 11.74
C LEU A 236 -3.80 -4.05 12.96
N PRO A 237 -3.06 -2.95 12.80
CA PRO A 237 -2.73 -2.07 13.94
C PRO A 237 -3.97 -1.38 14.53
N GLU A 238 -5.02 -1.21 13.73
CA GLU A 238 -6.27 -0.53 14.11
C GLU A 238 -7.48 -1.37 13.64
N GLU A 239 -8.64 -1.11 14.23
CA GLU A 239 -9.89 -1.76 13.82
C GLU A 239 -10.20 -1.45 12.34
N PRO A 240 -10.52 -2.47 11.52
CA PRO A 240 -10.83 -2.25 10.12
C PRO A 240 -12.15 -1.48 9.98
N PRO A 241 -12.32 -0.72 8.88
CA PRO A 241 -13.62 -0.18 8.50
C PRO A 241 -14.60 -1.29 8.11
N ASP A 242 -15.88 -0.95 7.94
CA ASP A 242 -16.84 -1.87 7.34
C ASP A 242 -16.47 -2.17 5.88
N LEU A 243 -16.16 -3.43 5.61
CA LEU A 243 -15.79 -3.94 4.28
C LEU A 243 -16.91 -4.77 3.65
N SER A 244 -18.12 -4.76 4.23
CA SER A 244 -19.26 -5.51 3.68
C SER A 244 -19.55 -5.10 2.24
N GLY A 245 -19.61 -6.08 1.34
CA GLY A 245 -19.84 -5.85 -0.08
C GLY A 245 -18.63 -5.29 -0.86
N ILE A 246 -17.46 -5.13 -0.23
CA ILE A 246 -16.21 -4.77 -0.91
C ILE A 246 -15.39 -6.03 -1.19
N LYS A 247 -14.94 -6.21 -2.43
CA LYS A 247 -14.00 -7.26 -2.79
C LYS A 247 -12.60 -6.98 -2.21
N VAL A 248 -12.26 -7.70 -1.15
CA VAL A 248 -10.96 -7.63 -0.47
C VAL A 248 -10.05 -8.77 -0.95
N ALA A 249 -8.92 -8.42 -1.55
CA ALA A 249 -7.92 -9.38 -2.03
C ALA A 249 -6.85 -9.71 -0.97
N LYS A 250 -6.55 -8.77 -0.06
CA LYS A 250 -5.68 -8.99 1.10
C LYS A 250 -6.20 -8.20 2.28
N PHE A 251 -6.23 -8.83 3.45
CA PHE A 251 -6.69 -8.21 4.68
C PHE A 251 -5.54 -8.18 5.69
N GLY A 252 -4.92 -7.01 5.87
CA GLY A 252 -3.88 -6.79 6.87
C GLY A 252 -2.68 -7.73 6.75
N TRP A 253 -2.04 -7.92 7.89
CA TRP A 253 -0.92 -8.81 8.07
C TRP A 253 -1.40 -10.25 8.21
N TYR A 254 -1.02 -11.12 7.28
CA TYR A 254 -1.33 -12.53 7.38
C TYR A 254 -0.31 -13.22 8.29
N LEU A 255 -0.74 -13.63 9.48
CA LEU A 255 0.14 -14.21 10.50
C LEU A 255 0.39 -15.69 10.27
N GLY A 256 -0.62 -16.45 9.85
CA GLY A 256 -0.52 -17.90 9.72
C GLY A 256 -1.85 -18.60 9.88
N GLU A 257 -1.79 -19.90 10.10
CA GLU A 257 -2.97 -20.76 10.24
C GLU A 257 -3.02 -21.43 11.61
N ILE A 258 -4.22 -21.61 12.15
CA ILE A 258 -4.46 -22.36 13.38
C ILE A 258 -5.09 -23.70 13.00
N LEU A 259 -4.30 -24.77 13.15
CA LEU A 259 -4.67 -26.12 12.75
C LEU A 259 -4.62 -27.04 13.95
N LYS A 260 -5.74 -27.66 14.34
CA LYS A 260 -5.78 -28.73 15.37
C LYS A 260 -4.99 -28.38 16.66
N GLY A 261 -5.10 -27.14 17.15
CA GLY A 261 -4.42 -26.69 18.38
C GLY A 261 -2.94 -26.29 18.22
N ARG A 262 -2.41 -26.24 17.00
CA ARG A 262 -1.09 -25.64 16.70
C ARG A 262 -1.23 -24.43 15.78
N PHE A 263 -0.26 -23.52 15.86
CA PHE A 263 -0.13 -22.40 14.94
C PHE A 263 1.01 -22.68 13.94
N GLU A 264 0.73 -22.50 12.65
CA GLU A 264 1.71 -22.56 11.58
C GLU A 264 1.94 -21.13 11.04
N PRO A 265 3.12 -20.53 11.25
CA PRO A 265 3.37 -19.15 10.85
C PRO A 265 3.47 -19.04 9.33
N SER A 266 2.95 -17.94 8.79
CA SER A 266 3.02 -17.66 7.35
C SER A 266 4.40 -17.13 6.95
N HIS A 267 4.69 -17.19 5.65
CA HIS A 267 5.84 -16.48 5.07
C HIS A 267 5.73 -14.96 5.24
N SER A 268 4.53 -14.39 5.04
CA SER A 268 4.24 -12.96 5.25
C SER A 268 4.50 -12.52 6.70
N PHE A 269 4.41 -13.43 7.68
CA PHE A 269 4.75 -13.14 9.06
C PHE A 269 6.26 -12.96 9.22
N ALA A 270 7.06 -13.89 8.68
CA ALA A 270 8.51 -13.81 8.73
C ALA A 270 9.04 -12.51 8.11
N LEU A 271 8.58 -12.15 6.92
CA LEU A 271 9.12 -11.02 6.15
C LEU A 271 8.95 -9.65 6.79
N SER A 272 8.02 -9.51 7.73
CA SER A 272 7.79 -8.28 8.50
C SER A 272 8.55 -8.22 9.83
N LEU A 273 9.16 -9.32 10.26
CA LEU A 273 9.93 -9.39 11.49
C LEU A 273 11.39 -9.06 11.23
N LYS A 274 12.03 -8.41 12.19
CA LYS A 274 13.48 -8.17 12.21
C LYS A 274 14.19 -9.31 12.93
N LYS A 275 15.52 -9.34 12.78
CA LYS A 275 16.37 -10.30 13.49
C LYS A 275 16.14 -10.25 15.00
N GLU A 276 16.01 -9.06 15.58
CA GLU A 276 15.87 -8.89 17.02
C GLU A 276 14.51 -9.36 17.54
N ASP A 277 13.50 -9.44 16.66
CA ASP A 277 12.15 -9.87 17.01
C ASP A 277 12.05 -11.39 17.18
N ILE A 278 12.98 -12.14 16.60
CA ILE A 278 12.96 -13.61 16.54
C ILE A 278 14.03 -14.18 17.49
N LYS A 279 13.65 -15.16 18.33
CA LYS A 279 14.58 -15.78 19.30
C LYS A 279 15.68 -16.59 18.63
N ASN A 280 15.29 -17.45 17.67
CA ASN A 280 16.19 -18.35 16.98
C ASN A 280 16.33 -17.92 15.52
N THR A 281 17.56 -17.63 15.10
CA THR A 281 17.84 -17.19 13.73
C THR A 281 19.07 -17.86 13.17
N VAL A 282 19.06 -18.16 11.88
CA VAL A 282 20.25 -18.43 11.08
C VAL A 282 20.43 -17.32 10.07
N ASN A 283 21.64 -16.79 9.92
CA ASN A 283 21.92 -15.68 9.02
C ASN A 283 23.02 -16.06 8.03
N PHE A 284 22.70 -15.96 6.74
CA PHE A 284 23.61 -16.24 5.64
C PHE A 284 24.03 -14.97 4.93
N GLY A 285 25.15 -15.01 4.22
CA GLY A 285 25.48 -13.99 3.22
C GLY A 285 24.64 -14.18 1.95
N ALA A 286 24.38 -13.11 1.20
CA ALA A 286 23.61 -13.17 -0.06
C ALA A 286 24.14 -14.18 -1.09
N ASP A 287 25.46 -14.37 -1.14
CA ASP A 287 26.11 -15.29 -2.09
C ASP A 287 26.18 -16.75 -1.59
N SER A 288 25.57 -17.06 -0.44
CA SER A 288 25.59 -18.41 0.13
C SER A 288 24.77 -19.39 -0.71
N ILE A 289 25.32 -20.58 -0.94
CA ILE A 289 24.59 -21.68 -1.60
C ILE A 289 23.37 -22.12 -0.80
N ASP A 290 23.40 -21.99 0.53
CA ASP A 290 22.28 -22.39 1.39
C ASP A 290 21.07 -21.46 1.22
N VAL A 291 21.29 -20.20 0.88
CA VAL A 291 20.19 -19.28 0.49
C VAL A 291 19.52 -19.77 -0.78
N SER A 292 20.31 -20.18 -1.78
CA SER A 292 19.78 -20.71 -3.03
C SER A 292 19.00 -22.01 -2.82
N LYS A 293 19.48 -22.90 -1.95
CA LYS A 293 18.77 -24.13 -1.55
C LYS A 293 17.46 -23.81 -0.84
N TYR A 294 17.49 -22.92 0.14
CA TYR A 294 16.30 -22.53 0.90
C TYR A 294 15.22 -21.92 0.01
N LEU A 295 15.60 -21.03 -0.91
CA LEU A 295 14.67 -20.42 -1.88
C LEU A 295 14.03 -21.43 -2.84
N LYS A 296 14.68 -22.58 -3.07
CA LYS A 296 14.14 -23.69 -3.86
C LYS A 296 13.28 -24.65 -3.02
N GLY A 297 13.16 -24.42 -1.70
CA GLY A 297 12.44 -25.29 -0.78
C GLY A 297 13.22 -26.53 -0.35
N GLU A 298 14.54 -26.55 -0.53
CA GLU A 298 15.39 -27.66 -0.09
C GLU A 298 15.64 -27.59 1.43
N THR A 299 15.80 -28.76 2.06
CA THR A 299 16.18 -28.86 3.47
C THR A 299 17.64 -28.45 3.66
N LEU A 300 17.89 -27.57 4.63
CA LEU A 300 19.25 -27.18 5.02
C LEU A 300 19.77 -28.12 6.12
N MET A 301 21.02 -28.57 5.99
CA MET A 301 21.67 -29.48 6.95
C MET A 301 22.50 -28.67 7.93
N LEU A 302 21.84 -28.17 8.99
CA LEU A 302 22.45 -27.30 10.00
C LEU A 302 22.16 -27.84 11.40
N GLU A 303 23.12 -27.68 12.31
CA GLU A 303 22.93 -27.93 13.74
C GLU A 303 22.14 -26.79 14.40
N GLY A 304 21.37 -27.10 15.43
CA GLY A 304 20.54 -26.14 16.15
C GLY A 304 19.40 -26.79 16.93
N ASP A 305 18.76 -26.00 17.78
CA ASP A 305 17.70 -26.46 18.66
C ASP A 305 16.39 -26.74 17.91
N PRO A 306 15.60 -27.75 18.32
CA PRO A 306 14.29 -27.99 17.72
C PRO A 306 13.35 -26.79 17.88
N GLY A 307 12.60 -26.44 16.83
CA GLY A 307 11.67 -25.31 16.88
C GLY A 307 11.60 -24.53 15.57
N TYR A 308 10.93 -23.37 15.60
CA TYR A 308 10.96 -22.45 14.46
C TYR A 308 12.21 -21.58 14.53
N THR A 309 12.87 -21.44 13.39
CA THR A 309 14.06 -20.63 13.21
C THR A 309 13.81 -19.65 12.06
N GLY A 310 14.07 -18.37 12.30
CA GLY A 310 14.07 -17.36 11.25
C GLY A 310 15.29 -17.56 10.35
N VAL A 311 15.07 -17.69 9.04
CA VAL A 311 16.14 -17.71 8.04
C VAL A 311 16.37 -16.30 7.54
N LEU A 312 17.60 -15.81 7.65
CA LEU A 312 17.99 -14.44 7.29
C LEU A 312 19.08 -14.44 6.23
N VAL A 313 19.10 -13.36 5.43
CA VAL A 313 20.16 -13.03 4.49
C VAL A 313 20.63 -11.62 4.77
N ASP A 314 21.91 -11.45 5.08
CA ASP A 314 22.53 -10.17 5.44
C ASP A 314 21.73 -9.39 6.52
N GLY A 315 21.11 -10.13 7.45
CA GLY A 315 20.30 -9.56 8.53
C GLY A 315 18.83 -9.30 8.19
N TYR A 316 18.38 -9.55 6.96
CA TYR A 316 16.97 -9.43 6.55
C TYR A 316 16.27 -10.78 6.57
N THR A 317 15.07 -10.83 7.16
CA THR A 317 14.30 -12.07 7.25
C THR A 317 13.81 -12.52 5.89
N LEU A 318 14.13 -13.76 5.55
CA LEU A 318 13.75 -14.42 4.30
C LEU A 318 12.55 -15.35 4.48
N GLY A 319 12.39 -15.95 5.66
CA GLY A 319 11.31 -16.88 5.94
C GLY A 319 11.49 -17.67 7.23
N TRP A 320 10.59 -18.63 7.46
CA TRP A 320 10.67 -19.59 8.56
C TRP A 320 11.29 -20.91 8.09
N ALA A 321 12.07 -21.54 8.94
CA ALA A 321 12.40 -22.96 8.89
C ALA A 321 11.93 -23.63 10.19
N LYS A 322 11.66 -24.93 10.13
CA LYS A 322 11.35 -25.74 11.31
C LYS A 322 12.44 -26.78 11.51
N GLN A 323 13.18 -26.65 12.59
CA GLN A 323 14.22 -27.59 12.98
C GLN A 323 13.59 -28.76 13.73
N THR A 324 13.85 -29.98 13.28
CA THR A 324 13.28 -31.20 13.85
C THR A 324 14.21 -31.93 14.82
N GLY A 325 15.51 -31.56 14.88
CA GLY A 325 16.60 -32.34 15.51
C GLY A 325 16.78 -33.71 14.81
N ILE A 326 17.88 -34.46 14.86
CA ILE A 326 19.34 -34.24 14.98
C ILE A 326 19.90 -34.74 13.62
N CYS A 327 20.97 -34.17 13.09
CA CYS A 327 21.83 -34.85 12.12
C CYS A 327 22.87 -35.69 12.87
#